data_AF-A0A523KAG3-F1
#
_entry.id   AF-A0A523KAG3-F1
#
_cell.length_a   1.000
_cell.length_b   1.000
_cell.length_c   1.000
_cell.angle_alpha   90.00
_cell.angle_beta   90.00
_cell.angle_gamma   90.00
#
_symmetry.space_group_name_H-M   'P 1'
#
loop_
_entity.id
_entity.type
_entity.pdbx_description
1 polymer ?
#
loop_
_entity_poly.entity_id
_entity_poly.type
_entity_poly.pdbx_seq_one_letter_code
_entity_poly.pdbx_strand_id
1 'polypeptide(L)'
;MSRSPAVLLAAVTCLLVAALTSFAANRAPKPPRHEDGALVPVPWALPKPGSCTPQGGLRGWPPGQDASPVPFQPGETFGINELGTLEDYLPHFIWEHRDKFFYEGMRLEIGNCFADYSPPDFFQSATAQHAGQPKLDTEGGLRDYTVGLPYPPDRIDPMDPAAGLKWAWNFELRYQAAGFWGKFRTIDMVGRDGRGEPFVGEIFRAQTMFRSDRPDKDYQAGGIRGKHWVGGGRMFEPFDARHYSWRQYRDAKHMTEPGRSDDLHAYLPDFRRVRRVSATGVEGIYMPSFSVGVVKPTVLAVSGGGGVTGGGTGAA
;
A
#
# COMPACT_ATOMS: atom_id res chain seq x y z
N MET A 1 -76.61 -31.54 -42.98
CA MET A 1 -76.14 -30.16 -43.21
C MET A 1 -75.94 -29.52 -41.83
N SER A 2 -74.88 -29.87 -41.11
CA SER A 2 -73.51 -29.31 -41.20
C SER A 2 -73.49 -27.79 -40.99
N ARG A 3 -73.32 -27.37 -39.74
CA ARG A 3 -72.63 -26.13 -39.37
C ARG A 3 -71.70 -26.44 -38.19
N SER A 4 -70.41 -26.45 -38.51
CA SER A 4 -69.29 -26.80 -37.64
C SER A 4 -69.08 -25.84 -36.46
N PRO A 5 -68.48 -26.33 -35.36
CA PRO A 5 -68.16 -25.55 -34.17
C PRO A 5 -66.86 -24.76 -34.38
N ALA A 6 -66.89 -23.72 -35.20
CA ALA A 6 -65.69 -22.92 -35.51
C ALA A 6 -65.72 -21.50 -34.91
N VAL A 7 -66.82 -21.09 -34.28
CA VAL A 7 -67.01 -19.69 -33.87
C VAL A 7 -66.75 -19.44 -32.38
N LEU A 8 -66.80 -20.46 -31.52
CA LEU A 8 -66.52 -20.28 -30.08
C LEU A 8 -65.03 -20.30 -29.71
N LEU A 9 -64.14 -20.83 -30.58
CA LEU A 9 -62.70 -20.89 -30.31
C LEU A 9 -61.98 -19.56 -30.62
N ALA A 10 -62.58 -18.67 -31.42
CA ALA A 10 -61.97 -17.39 -31.79
C ALA A 10 -62.10 -16.31 -30.68
N ALA A 11 -63.13 -16.38 -29.83
CA ALA A 11 -63.38 -15.37 -28.81
C ALA A 11 -62.55 -15.56 -27.53
N VAL A 12 -62.16 -16.80 -27.18
CA VAL A 12 -61.34 -17.07 -25.98
C VAL A 12 -59.85 -16.87 -26.26
N THR A 13 -59.40 -17.02 -27.51
CA THR A 13 -57.99 -16.85 -27.88
C THR A 13 -57.58 -15.38 -27.97
N CYS A 14 -58.52 -14.45 -28.26
CA CYS A 14 -58.22 -13.03 -28.35
C CYS A 14 -58.07 -12.33 -26.97
N LEU A 15 -58.73 -12.83 -25.91
CA LEU A 15 -58.60 -12.25 -24.57
C LEU A 15 -57.32 -12.67 -23.82
N LEU A 16 -56.72 -13.82 -24.18
CA LEU A 16 -55.46 -14.28 -23.57
C LEU A 16 -54.21 -13.63 -24.19
N VAL A 17 -54.29 -13.15 -25.44
CA VAL A 17 -53.17 -12.43 -26.09
C VAL A 17 -53.09 -10.97 -25.63
N ALA A 18 -54.21 -10.35 -25.23
CA ALA A 18 -54.21 -9.00 -24.70
C ALA A 18 -53.76 -8.91 -23.21
N ALA A 19 -53.90 -9.98 -22.43
CA ALA A 19 -53.50 -10.01 -21.03
C ALA A 19 -52.01 -10.37 -20.82
N LEU A 20 -51.36 -11.02 -21.79
CA LEU A 20 -49.92 -11.33 -21.74
C LEU A 20 -49.03 -10.25 -22.39
N THR A 21 -49.61 -9.26 -23.07
CA THR A 21 -48.85 -8.15 -23.67
C THR A 21 -48.76 -6.91 -22.78
N SER A 22 -49.45 -6.86 -21.63
CA SER A 22 -49.38 -5.73 -20.68
C SER A 22 -48.48 -5.95 -19.45
N PHE A 23 -47.73 -7.06 -19.38
CA PHE A 23 -46.68 -7.26 -18.38
C PHE A 23 -45.26 -7.17 -18.96
N ALA A 24 -45.12 -6.67 -20.19
CA ALA A 24 -43.86 -6.15 -20.69
C ALA A 24 -43.55 -4.85 -19.94
N ALA A 25 -42.82 -5.03 -18.84
CA ALA A 25 -42.21 -4.02 -18.00
C ALA A 25 -42.11 -2.62 -18.65
N ASN A 26 -42.89 -1.69 -18.11
CA ASN A 26 -42.55 -0.27 -18.05
C ASN A 26 -41.31 -0.11 -17.15
N ARG A 27 -40.20 -0.73 -17.52
CA ARG A 27 -38.88 -0.34 -17.03
C ARG A 27 -38.50 0.85 -17.90
N ALA A 28 -38.54 2.04 -17.30
CA ALA A 28 -37.73 3.15 -17.79
C ALA A 28 -36.34 2.59 -18.15
N PRO A 29 -35.73 3.01 -19.28
CA PRO A 29 -34.37 2.61 -19.58
C PRO A 29 -33.55 2.88 -18.31
N LYS A 30 -32.96 1.83 -17.74
CA LYS A 30 -31.99 2.04 -16.67
C LYS A 30 -31.04 3.11 -17.22
N PRO A 31 -30.75 4.20 -16.48
CA PRO A 31 -29.64 5.06 -16.88
C PRO A 31 -28.47 4.12 -17.13
N PRO A 32 -27.64 4.36 -18.17
CA PRO A 32 -26.46 3.55 -18.38
C PRO A 32 -25.82 3.42 -17.00
N ARG A 33 -25.76 2.18 -16.47
CA ARG A 33 -24.80 1.90 -15.41
C ARG A 33 -23.54 2.50 -15.99
N HIS A 34 -22.91 3.47 -15.31
CA HIS A 34 -21.61 3.99 -15.69
C HIS A 34 -20.84 2.79 -16.18
N GLU A 35 -20.75 2.69 -17.52
CA GLU A 35 -20.39 1.42 -18.12
C GLU A 35 -19.05 1.08 -17.52
N ASP A 36 -18.91 -0.19 -17.15
CA ASP A 36 -17.64 -0.85 -17.02
C ASP A 36 -16.74 -0.21 -18.07
N GLY A 37 -15.91 0.74 -17.62
CA GLY A 37 -15.25 1.66 -18.53
C GLY A 37 -14.48 0.75 -19.45
N ALA A 38 -14.86 0.71 -20.73
CA ALA A 38 -14.13 -0.07 -21.70
C ALA A 38 -12.68 0.29 -21.44
N LEU A 39 -11.90 -0.67 -20.95
CA LEU A 39 -10.47 -0.49 -20.70
C LEU A 39 -9.90 -0.33 -22.08
N VAL A 40 -10.02 0.87 -22.64
CA VAL A 40 -9.21 1.30 -23.76
C VAL A 40 -7.82 1.15 -23.20
N PRO A 41 -6.97 0.27 -23.75
CA PRO A 41 -5.59 0.18 -23.34
C PRO A 41 -4.93 1.43 -23.89
N VAL A 42 -5.21 2.58 -23.28
CA VAL A 42 -4.26 3.66 -23.29
C VAL A 42 -3.08 3.07 -22.53
N PRO A 43 -1.88 2.97 -23.14
CA PRO A 43 -0.70 2.62 -22.38
C PRO A 43 -0.64 3.65 -21.25
N TRP A 44 -1.01 3.23 -20.04
CA TRP A 44 -0.96 4.11 -18.90
C TRP A 44 0.54 4.32 -18.65
N ALA A 45 1.03 5.47 -19.10
CA ALA A 45 2.39 5.92 -18.86
C ALA A 45 2.31 7.07 -17.86
N LEU A 46 3.24 7.08 -16.90
CA LEU A 46 3.42 8.25 -16.07
C LEU A 46 3.70 9.46 -16.97
N PRO A 47 3.04 10.61 -16.73
CA PRO A 47 3.38 11.85 -17.44
C PRO A 47 4.87 12.13 -17.28
N LYS A 48 5.52 12.62 -18.36
CA LYS A 48 6.94 12.96 -18.28
C LYS A 48 7.14 14.09 -17.26
N PRO A 49 8.28 14.13 -16.56
CA PRO A 49 8.58 15.25 -15.68
C PRO A 49 8.46 16.59 -16.42
N GLY A 50 7.76 17.55 -15.82
CA GLY A 50 7.49 18.85 -16.42
C GLY A 50 6.46 18.84 -17.57
N SER A 51 5.82 17.71 -17.89
CA SER A 51 4.90 17.62 -19.04
C SER A 51 3.49 18.10 -18.76
N CYS A 52 3.19 18.50 -17.53
CA CYS A 52 1.92 19.17 -17.30
C CYS A 52 2.03 20.58 -17.85
N THR A 53 1.24 20.85 -18.88
CA THR A 53 0.82 22.20 -19.17
C THR A 53 -0.45 22.41 -18.34
N PRO A 54 -0.49 23.36 -17.39
CA PRO A 54 -1.72 23.73 -16.71
C PRO A 54 -2.67 24.37 -17.75
N GLN A 55 -3.34 23.54 -18.54
CA GLN A 55 -4.32 23.93 -19.55
C GLN A 55 -5.75 23.87 -19.01
N GLY A 56 -5.92 23.49 -17.75
CA GLY A 56 -7.17 23.50 -17.01
C GLY A 56 -6.86 23.30 -15.54
N GLY A 57 -7.42 24.15 -14.67
CA GLY A 57 -7.08 24.16 -13.26
C GLY A 57 -7.62 22.94 -12.49
N LEU A 58 -7.00 22.68 -11.34
CA LEU A 58 -7.45 21.68 -10.38
C LEU A 58 -8.74 22.19 -9.70
N ARG A 59 -9.87 21.51 -9.97
CA ARG A 59 -11.17 21.66 -9.28
C ARG A 59 -11.62 23.12 -9.02
N GLY A 60 -12.28 23.72 -10.00
CA GLY A 60 -13.25 24.77 -9.72
C GLY A 60 -14.47 24.17 -9.02
N TRP A 61 -14.64 24.44 -7.73
CA TRP A 61 -15.92 24.32 -7.05
C TRP A 61 -16.54 25.72 -7.04
N PRO A 62 -17.73 25.95 -7.62
CA PRO A 62 -18.73 24.99 -8.09
C PRO A 62 -18.45 24.40 -9.49
N PRO A 63 -18.99 23.21 -9.80
CA PRO A 63 -18.76 22.52 -11.06
C PRO A 63 -19.16 23.36 -12.28
N GLY A 64 -18.26 23.43 -13.27
CA GLY A 64 -18.49 24.11 -14.55
C GLY A 64 -17.62 25.34 -14.82
N GLN A 65 -16.70 25.70 -13.91
CA GLN A 65 -15.68 26.70 -14.16
C GLN A 65 -14.29 26.06 -14.13
N ASP A 66 -13.52 26.26 -15.19
CA ASP A 66 -12.09 25.96 -15.19
C ASP A 66 -11.42 26.87 -14.17
N ALA A 67 -10.67 26.29 -13.23
CA ALA A 67 -9.87 27.09 -12.31
C ALA A 67 -8.81 27.87 -13.10
N SER A 68 -8.53 29.10 -12.66
CA SER A 68 -7.54 29.96 -13.30
C SER A 68 -6.18 29.25 -13.37
N PRO A 69 -5.38 29.48 -14.43
CA PRO A 69 -4.04 28.92 -14.55
C PRO A 69 -3.21 29.22 -13.30
N VAL A 70 -2.48 28.23 -12.81
CA VAL A 70 -1.55 28.41 -11.70
C VAL A 70 -0.49 29.43 -12.15
N PRO A 71 -0.28 30.54 -11.42
CA PRO A 71 0.60 31.64 -11.87
C PRO A 71 2.10 31.33 -11.67
N PHE A 72 2.43 30.23 -11.02
CA PHE A 72 3.80 29.91 -10.59
C PHE A 72 4.59 29.14 -11.64
N GLN A 73 5.90 29.39 -11.69
CA GLN A 73 6.83 28.65 -12.55
C GLN A 73 7.72 27.70 -11.74
N PRO A 74 8.10 26.52 -12.28
CA PRO A 74 9.09 25.66 -11.64
C PRO A 74 10.41 26.41 -11.35
N GLY A 75 10.96 26.21 -10.16
CA GLY A 75 12.14 26.90 -9.65
C GLY A 75 11.87 28.25 -8.97
N GLU A 76 10.65 28.77 -9.05
CA GLU A 76 10.24 29.95 -8.26
C GLU A 76 10.29 29.63 -6.77
N THR A 77 10.75 30.58 -5.97
CA THR A 77 10.92 30.38 -4.53
C THR A 77 10.11 31.37 -3.71
N PHE A 78 9.45 30.87 -2.66
CA PHE A 78 8.66 31.65 -1.73
C PHE A 78 9.26 31.56 -0.31
N GLY A 79 9.48 32.72 0.29
CA GLY A 79 9.78 32.85 1.71
C GLY A 79 8.53 33.06 2.56
N ILE A 80 8.70 33.15 3.88
CA ILE A 80 7.59 33.38 4.82
C ILE A 80 6.83 34.70 4.54
N ASN A 81 7.53 35.72 4.02
CA ASN A 81 6.95 37.02 3.71
C ASN A 81 6.02 36.99 2.49
N GLU A 82 6.19 36.00 1.62
CA GLU A 82 5.41 35.85 0.39
C GLU A 82 4.33 34.77 0.54
N LEU A 83 4.22 34.15 1.72
CA LEU A 83 3.31 33.02 1.97
C LEU A 83 1.84 33.33 1.65
N GLY A 84 1.44 34.61 1.78
CA GLY A 84 0.13 35.14 1.36
C GLY A 84 -0.28 34.73 -0.05
N THR A 85 0.66 34.60 -0.99
CA THR A 85 0.38 34.25 -2.38
C THR A 85 -0.04 32.79 -2.55
N LEU A 86 0.25 31.94 -1.56
CA LEU A 86 -0.02 30.50 -1.58
C LEU A 86 -1.33 30.11 -0.88
N GLU A 87 -2.07 31.07 -0.30
CA GLU A 87 -3.29 30.82 0.48
C GLU A 87 -4.29 29.90 -0.25
N ASP A 88 -4.63 30.25 -1.48
CA ASP A 88 -5.62 29.53 -2.30
C ASP A 88 -5.11 28.18 -2.84
N TYR A 89 -3.80 27.93 -2.75
CA TYR A 89 -3.14 26.72 -3.28
C TYR A 89 -2.79 25.71 -2.19
N LEU A 90 -2.91 26.11 -0.93
CA LEU A 90 -2.67 25.26 0.22
C LEU A 90 -4.00 24.70 0.75
N PRO A 91 -4.03 23.44 1.22
CA PRO A 91 -5.18 22.92 1.95
C PRO A 91 -5.55 23.84 3.11
N HIS A 92 -6.84 24.12 3.30
CA HIS A 92 -7.34 25.04 4.32
C HIS A 92 -6.74 24.79 5.72
N PHE A 93 -6.64 23.52 6.12
CA PHE A 93 -6.03 23.12 7.40
C PHE A 93 -4.56 23.51 7.53
N ILE A 94 -3.79 23.47 6.44
CA ILE A 94 -2.39 23.91 6.45
C ILE A 94 -2.34 25.43 6.59
N TRP A 95 -3.23 26.15 5.92
CA TRP A 95 -3.28 27.61 5.97
C TRP A 95 -3.67 28.17 7.35
N GLU A 96 -4.70 27.59 7.98
CA GLU A 96 -5.15 27.95 9.34
C GLU A 96 -4.06 27.72 10.41
N HIS A 97 -3.12 26.81 10.15
CA HIS A 97 -2.03 26.45 11.04
C HIS A 97 -0.64 26.75 10.44
N ARG A 98 -0.57 27.72 9.52
CA ARG A 98 0.63 28.05 8.75
C ARG A 98 1.84 28.38 9.62
N ASP A 99 1.62 28.98 10.79
CA ASP A 99 2.63 29.26 11.81
C ASP A 99 3.35 28.02 12.36
N LYS A 100 2.74 26.82 12.23
CA LYS A 100 3.34 25.54 12.62
C LYS A 100 4.13 24.88 11.48
N PHE A 101 3.77 25.18 10.24
CA PHE A 101 4.34 24.54 9.05
C PHE A 101 5.42 25.39 8.38
N PHE A 102 5.36 26.71 8.54
CA PHE A 102 6.23 27.66 7.88
C PHE A 102 6.93 28.55 8.91
N TYR A 103 8.24 28.73 8.78
CA TYR A 103 9.08 29.43 9.75
C TYR A 103 10.06 30.40 9.06
N GLU A 104 10.58 31.36 9.83
CA GLU A 104 11.54 32.35 9.32
C GLU A 104 12.83 31.67 8.82
N GLY A 105 13.28 32.06 7.62
CA GLY A 105 14.44 31.46 6.94
C GLY A 105 14.13 30.22 6.08
N MET A 106 12.89 29.73 6.09
CA MET A 106 12.46 28.66 5.18
C MET A 106 12.33 29.17 3.74
N ARG A 107 12.70 28.30 2.78
CA ARG A 107 12.53 28.51 1.34
C ARG A 107 11.68 27.39 0.74
N LEU A 108 10.52 27.75 0.21
CA LEU A 108 9.68 26.86 -0.58
C LEU A 108 10.07 27.02 -2.05
N GLU A 109 10.31 25.93 -2.76
CA GLU A 109 10.64 25.96 -4.19
C GLU A 109 9.55 25.21 -4.96
N ILE A 110 9.00 25.83 -6.01
CA ILE A 110 8.01 25.19 -6.87
C ILE A 110 8.71 24.12 -7.69
N GLY A 111 8.36 22.85 -7.44
CA GLY A 111 8.90 21.72 -8.18
C GLY A 111 8.38 21.64 -9.61
N ASN A 112 8.98 20.76 -10.41
CA ASN A 112 8.48 20.41 -11.73
C ASN A 112 7.06 19.85 -11.64
N CYS A 113 6.25 20.15 -12.64
CA CYS A 113 4.94 19.54 -12.72
C CYS A 113 5.05 18.06 -13.12
N PHE A 114 4.58 17.17 -12.24
CA PHE A 114 5.01 15.77 -12.16
C PHE A 114 6.52 15.66 -11.88
N ALA A 115 6.86 15.18 -10.69
CA ALA A 115 8.25 14.88 -10.32
C ALA A 115 8.61 13.44 -10.72
N ASP A 116 9.90 13.22 -11.01
CA ASP A 116 10.42 11.89 -11.22
C ASP A 116 10.65 11.19 -9.87
N TYR A 117 9.85 10.15 -9.61
CA TYR A 117 9.97 9.29 -8.44
C TYR A 117 10.60 7.93 -8.78
N SER A 118 11.26 7.83 -9.94
CA SER A 118 11.94 6.60 -10.35
C SER A 118 13.09 6.26 -9.39
N PRO A 119 13.43 4.96 -9.25
CA PRO A 119 14.61 4.56 -8.50
C PRO A 119 15.88 5.20 -9.06
N PRO A 120 16.95 5.36 -8.25
CA PRO A 120 18.22 5.88 -8.74
C PRO A 120 18.85 5.06 -9.87
N ASP A 121 19.69 5.69 -10.69
CA ASP A 121 20.32 5.08 -11.86
C ASP A 121 21.09 3.79 -11.56
N PHE A 122 21.73 3.69 -10.40
CA PHE A 122 22.45 2.47 -10.01
C PHE A 122 21.50 1.28 -9.81
N PHE A 123 20.28 1.53 -9.31
CA PHE A 123 19.26 0.50 -9.11
C PHE A 123 18.66 0.08 -10.45
N GLN A 124 18.40 1.03 -11.34
CA GLN A 124 17.95 0.76 -12.71
C GLN A 124 19.01 -0.02 -13.50
N SER A 125 20.28 0.36 -13.39
CA SER A 125 21.40 -0.33 -14.03
C SER A 125 21.57 -1.76 -13.52
N ALA A 126 21.48 -1.97 -12.20
CA ALA A 126 21.48 -3.30 -11.60
C ALA A 126 20.30 -4.15 -12.11
N THR A 127 19.10 -3.56 -12.20
CA THR A 127 17.92 -4.23 -12.75
C THR A 127 18.15 -4.68 -14.19
N ALA A 128 18.69 -3.81 -15.04
CA ALA A 128 18.98 -4.14 -16.44
C ALA A 128 20.05 -5.24 -16.57
N GLN A 129 21.11 -5.18 -15.76
CA GLN A 129 22.21 -6.15 -15.76
C GLN A 129 21.76 -7.56 -15.35
N HIS A 130 20.83 -7.66 -14.41
CA HIS A 130 20.36 -8.93 -13.85
C HIS A 130 19.00 -9.38 -14.40
N ALA A 131 18.44 -8.66 -15.38
CA ALA A 131 17.15 -8.96 -15.97
C ALA A 131 17.09 -10.40 -16.52
N GLY A 132 16.08 -11.15 -16.09
CA GLY A 132 15.83 -12.53 -16.54
C GLY A 132 16.63 -13.61 -15.81
N GLN A 133 17.53 -13.26 -14.90
CA GLN A 133 18.19 -14.23 -14.02
C GLN A 133 17.20 -14.82 -12.98
N PRO A 134 16.39 -14.01 -12.27
CA PRO A 134 15.55 -14.52 -11.20
C PRO A 134 14.41 -15.41 -11.72
N LYS A 135 14.19 -16.54 -11.05
CA LYS A 135 13.16 -17.52 -11.43
C LYS A 135 12.29 -17.86 -10.25
N LEU A 136 10.99 -18.04 -10.53
CA LEU A 136 10.07 -18.60 -9.55
C LEU A 136 10.23 -20.11 -9.49
N ASP A 137 10.23 -20.65 -8.28
CA ASP A 137 10.07 -22.08 -8.05
C ASP A 137 8.60 -22.49 -7.95
N THR A 138 8.37 -23.78 -7.72
CA THR A 138 7.02 -24.37 -7.63
C THR A 138 6.23 -23.91 -6.41
N GLU A 139 6.89 -23.41 -5.37
CA GLU A 139 6.27 -22.88 -4.15
C GLU A 139 6.15 -21.35 -4.18
N GLY A 140 6.60 -20.72 -5.28
CA GLY A 140 6.61 -19.28 -5.47
C GLY A 140 7.81 -18.55 -4.88
N GLY A 141 8.81 -19.27 -4.39
CA GLY A 141 10.11 -18.75 -3.99
C GLY A 141 10.90 -18.21 -5.19
N LEU A 142 11.71 -17.19 -4.94
CA LEU A 142 12.61 -16.55 -5.88
C LEU A 142 14.02 -17.17 -5.79
N ARG A 143 14.46 -17.78 -6.89
CA ARG A 143 15.81 -18.32 -7.09
C ARG A 143 16.63 -17.44 -8.00
N ASP A 144 17.96 -17.55 -7.90
CA ASP A 144 18.95 -16.87 -8.74
C ASP A 144 18.82 -15.32 -8.74
N TYR A 145 18.30 -14.75 -7.64
CA TYR A 145 18.21 -13.32 -7.45
C TYR A 145 19.50 -12.74 -6.83
N THR A 146 19.93 -11.58 -7.34
CA THR A 146 21.13 -10.87 -6.86
C THR A 146 20.78 -9.46 -6.35
N VAL A 147 20.41 -8.52 -7.23
CA VAL A 147 20.12 -7.12 -6.88
C VAL A 147 19.15 -6.51 -7.90
N GLY A 148 18.61 -5.33 -7.58
CA GLY A 148 17.67 -4.62 -8.46
C GLY A 148 16.26 -5.20 -8.41
N LEU A 149 15.45 -4.85 -9.41
CA LEU A 149 14.09 -5.37 -9.53
C LEU A 149 14.12 -6.76 -10.19
N PRO A 150 13.50 -7.81 -9.60
CA PRO A 150 13.59 -9.17 -10.14
C PRO A 150 13.05 -9.32 -11.57
N TYR A 151 11.89 -8.70 -11.83
CA TYR A 151 11.18 -8.79 -13.10
C TYR A 151 10.95 -7.39 -13.66
N PRO A 152 11.61 -6.99 -14.75
CA PRO A 152 11.32 -5.71 -15.41
C PRO A 152 9.81 -5.61 -15.75
N PRO A 153 9.11 -4.53 -15.32
CA PRO A 153 7.67 -4.37 -15.50
C PRO A 153 7.18 -4.55 -16.93
N ASP A 154 7.95 -4.06 -17.90
CA ASP A 154 7.72 -4.13 -19.34
C ASP A 154 7.82 -5.56 -19.90
N ARG A 155 8.35 -6.50 -19.11
CA ARG A 155 8.55 -7.91 -19.50
C ARG A 155 7.61 -8.88 -18.78
N ILE A 156 6.73 -8.39 -17.92
CA ILE A 156 5.72 -9.22 -17.27
C ILE A 156 4.52 -9.32 -18.22
N ASP A 157 4.35 -10.49 -18.84
CA ASP A 157 3.14 -10.79 -19.61
C ASP A 157 1.92 -10.79 -18.69
N PRO A 158 0.91 -9.93 -18.93
CA PRO A 158 -0.32 -9.91 -18.13
C PRO A 158 -1.10 -11.24 -18.15
N MET A 159 -0.90 -12.07 -19.18
CA MET A 159 -1.56 -13.37 -19.33
C MET A 159 -0.77 -14.50 -18.66
N ASP A 160 0.45 -14.25 -18.16
CA ASP A 160 1.20 -15.25 -17.40
C ASP A 160 0.47 -15.54 -16.08
N PRO A 161 0.10 -16.81 -15.80
CA PRO A 161 -0.50 -17.18 -14.52
C PRO A 161 0.33 -16.77 -13.30
N ALA A 162 1.65 -16.63 -13.44
CA ALA A 162 2.56 -16.18 -12.39
C ALA A 162 2.77 -14.64 -12.36
N ALA A 163 2.12 -13.86 -13.22
CA ALA A 163 2.29 -12.41 -13.32
C ALA A 163 2.07 -11.69 -11.97
N GLY A 164 1.01 -12.08 -11.24
CA GLY A 164 0.72 -11.49 -9.92
C GLY A 164 1.83 -11.74 -8.91
N LEU A 165 2.43 -12.93 -8.92
CA LEU A 165 3.53 -13.28 -8.03
C LEU A 165 4.83 -12.55 -8.41
N LYS A 166 5.10 -12.39 -9.71
CA LYS A 166 6.23 -11.56 -10.19
C LYS A 166 6.10 -10.11 -9.72
N TRP A 167 4.90 -9.55 -9.77
CA TRP A 167 4.60 -8.22 -9.24
C TRP A 167 4.75 -8.14 -7.71
N ALA A 168 4.34 -9.17 -6.98
CA ALA A 168 4.53 -9.23 -5.53
C ALA A 168 6.02 -9.22 -5.15
N TRP A 169 6.86 -9.99 -5.85
CA TRP A 169 8.31 -9.96 -5.66
C TRP A 169 8.93 -8.60 -6.00
N ASN A 170 8.49 -7.98 -7.09
CA ASN A 170 8.89 -6.62 -7.43
C ASN A 170 8.52 -5.62 -6.34
N PHE A 171 7.34 -5.75 -5.73
CA PHE A 171 6.93 -4.88 -4.63
C PHE A 171 7.80 -5.07 -3.38
N GLU A 172 8.08 -6.32 -2.98
CA GLU A 172 8.93 -6.64 -1.82
C GLU A 172 10.36 -6.11 -2.00
N LEU A 173 10.91 -6.27 -3.21
CA LEU A 173 12.30 -5.91 -3.56
C LEU A 173 12.42 -4.55 -4.27
N ARG A 174 11.37 -3.73 -4.27
CA ARG A 174 11.43 -2.37 -4.79
C ARG A 174 12.53 -1.57 -4.10
N TYR A 175 13.00 -0.51 -4.74
CA TYR A 175 14.00 0.36 -4.12
C TYR A 175 13.50 0.94 -2.79
N GLN A 176 14.21 0.60 -1.71
CA GLN A 176 13.91 1.02 -0.33
C GLN A 176 15.14 1.66 0.34
N ALA A 177 16.10 2.14 -0.47
CA ALA A 177 17.42 2.60 -0.02
C ALA A 177 18.11 1.56 0.89
N ALA A 178 18.91 1.99 1.86
CA ALA A 178 19.53 1.12 2.86
C ALA A 178 18.54 0.63 3.94
N GLY A 179 17.25 0.90 3.79
CA GLY A 179 16.24 0.87 4.84
C GLY A 179 15.98 2.27 5.43
N PHE A 180 15.37 2.34 6.62
CA PHE A 180 14.94 3.60 7.25
C PHE A 180 15.20 3.60 8.76
N TRP A 181 15.31 4.81 9.32
CA TRP A 181 15.32 5.09 10.76
C TRP A 181 14.38 6.25 11.02
N GLY A 182 13.58 6.15 12.07
CA GLY A 182 12.63 7.22 12.37
C GLY A 182 12.12 7.15 13.79
N LYS A 183 11.75 8.32 14.30
CA LYS A 183 10.87 8.40 15.45
C LYS A 183 9.44 8.22 14.96
N PHE A 184 8.63 7.50 15.71
CA PHE A 184 7.20 7.36 15.43
C PHE A 184 6.38 7.83 16.62
N ARG A 185 5.17 8.29 16.31
CA ARG A 185 4.09 8.53 17.26
C ARG A 185 2.82 7.93 16.67
N THR A 186 2.23 6.95 17.35
CA THR A 186 0.95 6.36 16.94
C THR A 186 -0.07 6.50 18.06
N ILE A 187 -1.33 6.75 17.70
CA ILE A 187 -2.44 6.98 18.63
C ILE A 187 -3.45 5.81 18.65
N ASP A 188 -3.28 4.85 17.74
CA ASP A 188 -4.23 3.74 17.52
C ASP A 188 -3.89 2.49 18.35
N MET A 189 -2.93 2.61 19.26
CA MET A 189 -2.53 1.53 20.15
C MET A 189 -3.20 1.71 21.51
N VAL A 190 -3.77 0.62 22.03
CA VAL A 190 -4.46 0.65 23.31
C VAL A 190 -3.44 0.38 24.42
N GLY A 191 -3.27 1.35 25.33
CA GLY A 191 -2.49 1.19 26.54
C GLY A 191 -3.12 0.16 27.48
N ARG A 192 -2.42 -0.24 28.55
CA ARG A 192 -2.89 -1.27 29.50
C ARG A 192 -4.31 -1.02 30.04
N ASP A 193 -4.71 0.24 30.16
CA ASP A 193 -5.96 0.67 30.78
C ASP A 193 -7.15 0.77 29.82
N GLY A 194 -7.05 0.29 28.59
CA GLY A 194 -8.17 0.34 27.62
C GLY A 194 -8.30 1.67 26.89
N ARG A 195 -7.48 2.66 27.26
CA ARG A 195 -7.48 3.99 26.66
C ARG A 195 -6.45 4.01 25.54
N GLY A 196 -6.85 4.54 24.38
CA GLY A 196 -5.90 4.94 23.35
C GLY A 196 -5.00 6.02 23.93
N GLU A 197 -3.71 5.73 24.05
CA GLU A 197 -2.70 6.68 24.48
C GLU A 197 -1.58 6.73 23.44
N PRO A 198 -0.89 7.87 23.28
CA PRO A 198 0.13 7.97 22.26
C PRO A 198 1.33 7.08 22.60
N PHE A 199 1.67 6.17 21.69
CA PHE A 199 2.91 5.41 21.74
C PHE A 199 3.97 6.17 20.97
N VAL A 200 5.08 6.47 21.66
CA VAL A 200 6.22 7.19 21.07
C VAL A 200 7.43 6.31 21.16
N GLY A 201 8.16 6.20 20.06
CA GLY A 201 9.35 5.36 20.00
C GLY A 201 10.24 5.67 18.81
N GLU A 202 11.24 4.82 18.65
CA GLU A 202 12.10 4.75 17.48
C GLU A 202 11.93 3.40 16.79
N ILE A 203 11.95 3.42 15.47
CA ILE A 203 11.89 2.23 14.63
C ILE A 203 12.97 2.34 13.55
N PHE A 204 13.51 1.19 13.16
CA PHE A 204 14.42 1.09 12.04
C PHE A 204 14.24 -0.20 11.25
N ARG A 205 14.66 -0.15 10.00
CA ARG A 205 14.97 -1.30 9.16
C ARG A 205 16.29 -1.03 8.48
N ALA A 206 17.21 -1.99 8.52
CA ALA A 206 18.48 -1.94 7.83
C ALA A 206 18.56 -3.11 6.84
N GLN A 207 18.73 -2.82 5.56
CA GLN A 207 19.02 -3.83 4.56
C GLN A 207 20.47 -4.30 4.71
N THR A 208 20.65 -5.61 4.85
CA THR A 208 21.97 -6.23 5.10
C THR A 208 22.47 -7.07 3.93
N MET A 209 21.62 -7.31 2.93
CA MET A 209 21.92 -7.97 1.65
C MET A 209 21.14 -7.31 0.50
N PHE A 210 21.43 -7.72 -0.74
CA PHE A 210 20.72 -7.30 -1.97
C PHE A 210 20.71 -5.79 -2.23
N ARG A 211 21.79 -5.11 -1.82
CA ARG A 211 21.95 -3.66 -1.96
C ARG A 211 22.60 -3.29 -3.29
N SER A 212 21.82 -2.71 -4.21
CA SER A 212 22.32 -2.26 -5.53
C SER A 212 23.32 -1.10 -5.46
N ASP A 213 23.42 -0.41 -4.33
CA ASP A 213 24.36 0.70 -4.12
C ASP A 213 25.75 0.25 -3.61
N ARG A 214 25.95 -1.06 -3.40
CA ARG A 214 27.20 -1.63 -2.92
C ARG A 214 28.02 -2.23 -4.06
N PRO A 215 29.35 -2.02 -4.08
CA PRO A 215 30.21 -2.50 -5.17
C PRO A 215 30.38 -4.03 -5.16
N ASP A 216 30.24 -4.66 -3.99
CA ASP A 216 30.36 -6.11 -3.84
C ASP A 216 29.07 -6.79 -4.28
N LYS A 217 29.17 -7.65 -5.30
CA LYS A 217 28.03 -8.39 -5.88
C LYS A 217 27.23 -9.21 -4.85
N ASP A 218 27.90 -9.62 -3.76
CA ASP A 218 27.32 -10.39 -2.66
C ASP A 218 27.47 -9.66 -1.33
N TYR A 219 27.24 -8.34 -1.32
CA TYR A 219 27.34 -7.56 -0.09
C TYR A 219 26.55 -8.21 1.06
N GLN A 220 27.27 -8.50 2.14
CA GLN A 220 26.70 -8.89 3.43
C GLN A 220 27.27 -7.98 4.52
N ALA A 221 26.39 -7.41 5.34
CA ALA A 221 26.83 -6.61 6.48
C ALA A 221 27.69 -7.45 7.45
N GLY A 222 28.85 -6.92 7.85
CA GLY A 222 29.75 -7.56 8.80
C GLY A 222 29.04 -7.92 10.11
N GLY A 223 29.23 -9.14 10.59
CA GLY A 223 28.61 -9.65 11.82
C GLY A 223 27.15 -10.12 11.67
N ILE A 224 26.52 -9.96 10.50
CA ILE A 224 25.13 -10.36 10.25
C ILE A 224 25.07 -11.19 8.96
N ARG A 225 25.42 -12.48 9.06
CA ARG A 225 25.48 -13.41 7.92
C ARG A 225 24.11 -14.00 7.59
N GLY A 226 23.81 -14.08 6.29
CA GLY A 226 22.61 -14.73 5.78
C GLY A 226 21.29 -14.09 6.23
N LYS A 227 21.30 -12.79 6.54
CA LYS A 227 20.08 -12.03 6.82
C LYS A 227 19.84 -11.04 5.71
N HIS A 228 18.64 -11.05 5.16
CA HIS A 228 18.20 -10.09 4.16
C HIS A 228 18.14 -8.69 4.78
N TRP A 229 17.48 -8.56 5.92
CA TRP A 229 17.40 -7.30 6.65
C TRP A 229 17.23 -7.53 8.15
N VAL A 230 17.52 -6.47 8.91
CA VAL A 230 17.31 -6.41 10.35
C VAL A 230 16.45 -5.20 10.68
N GLY A 231 15.36 -5.44 11.39
CA GLY A 231 14.43 -4.40 11.84
C GLY A 231 14.34 -4.41 13.36
N GLY A 232 13.83 -3.33 13.92
CA GLY A 232 13.62 -3.25 15.35
C GLY A 232 13.23 -1.85 15.79
N GLY A 233 13.14 -1.69 17.10
CA GLY A 233 12.75 -0.43 17.67
C GLY A 233 12.77 -0.45 19.19
N ARG A 234 12.42 0.70 19.76
CA ARG A 234 12.29 0.91 21.19
C ARG A 234 11.20 1.92 21.48
N MET A 235 10.50 1.72 22.58
CA MET A 235 9.46 2.62 23.07
C MET A 235 9.97 3.53 24.18
N PHE A 236 9.50 4.77 24.15
CA PHE A 236 9.77 5.81 25.13
C PHE A 236 8.52 6.13 25.97
N GLU A 237 7.36 6.08 25.32
CA GLU A 237 6.05 6.35 25.89
C GLU A 237 5.05 5.34 25.34
N PRO A 238 4.01 4.98 26.11
CA PRO A 238 3.70 5.40 27.48
C PRO A 238 4.60 4.74 28.54
N PHE A 239 4.42 5.08 29.83
CA PHE A 239 5.22 4.53 30.93
C PHE A 239 5.27 3.00 30.92
N ASP A 240 4.11 2.36 30.71
CA ASP A 240 3.96 0.89 30.72
C ASP A 240 4.69 0.19 29.57
N ALA A 241 4.89 0.88 28.45
CA ALA A 241 5.59 0.35 27.28
C ALA A 241 7.05 0.80 27.23
N ARG A 242 7.45 1.75 28.10
CA ARG A 242 8.77 2.36 28.09
C ARG A 242 9.86 1.29 28.21
N HIS A 243 10.90 1.44 27.40
CA HIS A 243 12.03 0.51 27.28
C HIS A 243 11.69 -0.85 26.68
N TYR A 244 10.42 -1.13 26.34
CA TYR A 244 10.13 -2.24 25.44
C TYR A 244 10.91 -2.02 24.14
N SER A 245 11.62 -3.06 23.72
CA SER A 245 12.42 -3.02 22.50
C SER A 245 12.38 -4.36 21.82
N TRP A 246 12.51 -4.36 20.51
CA TRP A 246 12.44 -5.57 19.73
C TRP A 246 13.44 -5.55 18.60
N ARG A 247 13.77 -6.75 18.13
CA ARG A 247 14.63 -6.97 16.99
C ARG A 247 14.11 -8.14 16.18
N GLN A 248 13.91 -7.89 14.89
CA GLN A 248 13.44 -8.84 13.90
C GLN A 248 14.55 -9.07 12.89
N TYR A 249 14.78 -10.33 12.55
CA TYR A 249 15.74 -10.74 11.56
C TYR A 249 15.02 -11.51 10.46
N ARG A 250 15.08 -11.00 9.24
CA ARG A 250 14.65 -11.76 8.06
C ARG A 250 15.82 -12.54 7.50
N ASP A 251 15.68 -13.86 7.44
CA ASP A 251 16.69 -14.73 6.83
C ASP A 251 16.69 -14.59 5.31
N ALA A 252 17.86 -14.63 4.67
CA ALA A 252 17.95 -14.61 3.21
C ALA A 252 17.24 -15.81 2.57
N LYS A 253 17.07 -16.91 3.31
CA LYS A 253 16.27 -18.06 2.87
C LYS A 253 14.80 -17.74 2.61
N HIS A 254 14.26 -16.63 3.13
CA HIS A 254 12.91 -16.16 2.74
C HIS A 254 12.74 -15.96 1.24
N MET A 255 13.84 -15.72 0.52
CA MET A 255 13.78 -15.62 -0.94
C MET A 255 13.30 -16.93 -1.54
N THR A 256 13.83 -18.08 -1.09
CA THR A 256 13.49 -19.41 -1.63
C THR A 256 12.43 -20.16 -0.83
N GLU A 257 12.21 -19.78 0.43
CA GLU A 257 11.27 -20.38 1.36
C GLU A 257 10.26 -19.29 1.82
N PRO A 258 9.30 -18.86 0.98
CA PRO A 258 8.43 -17.73 1.29
C PRO A 258 7.52 -17.96 2.52
N GLY A 259 7.24 -19.22 2.87
CA GLY A 259 6.49 -19.58 4.09
C GLY A 259 7.32 -19.52 5.38
N ARG A 260 8.61 -19.19 5.31
CA ARG A 260 9.48 -19.10 6.48
C ARG A 260 9.01 -17.97 7.39
N SER A 261 9.05 -18.17 8.71
CA SER A 261 8.81 -17.07 9.66
C SER A 261 10.11 -16.32 9.97
N ASP A 262 10.01 -15.03 10.25
CA ASP A 262 11.15 -14.25 10.75
C ASP A 262 11.56 -14.67 12.16
N ASP A 263 12.77 -14.30 12.55
CA ASP A 263 13.24 -14.48 13.92
C ASP A 263 13.08 -13.19 14.71
N LEU A 264 12.17 -13.19 15.67
CA LEU A 264 11.76 -12.02 16.44
C LEU A 264 12.13 -12.18 17.91
N HIS A 265 12.81 -11.18 18.45
CA HIS A 265 13.19 -11.09 19.85
C HIS A 265 12.66 -9.80 20.44
N ALA A 266 12.09 -9.87 21.63
CA ALA A 266 11.61 -8.71 22.37
C ALA A 266 12.21 -8.69 23.78
N TYR A 267 12.69 -7.52 24.19
CA TYR A 267 13.05 -7.23 25.56
C TYR A 267 11.83 -6.72 26.31
N LEU A 268 11.51 -7.40 27.41
CA LEU A 268 10.41 -7.06 28.30
C LEU A 268 10.98 -6.36 29.54
N PRO A 269 10.68 -5.07 29.77
CA PRO A 269 11.24 -4.30 30.87
C PRO A 269 10.84 -4.85 32.24
N ASP A 270 9.59 -5.32 32.40
CA ASP A 270 9.06 -5.89 33.66
C ASP A 270 9.89 -7.08 34.16
N PHE A 271 10.36 -7.90 33.24
CA PHE A 271 11.15 -9.09 33.55
C PHE A 271 12.65 -8.87 33.41
N ARG A 272 13.06 -7.72 32.85
CA ARG A 272 14.45 -7.41 32.44
C ARG A 272 15.08 -8.54 31.63
N ARG A 273 14.31 -9.12 30.70
CA ARG A 273 14.70 -10.31 29.93
C ARG A 273 14.31 -10.17 28.47
N VAL A 274 15.16 -10.71 27.61
CA VAL A 274 14.86 -10.92 26.19
C VAL A 274 14.15 -12.26 26.04
N ARG A 275 13.10 -12.29 25.22
CA ARG A 275 12.39 -13.51 24.84
C ARG A 275 12.24 -13.58 23.32
N ARG A 276 12.29 -14.79 22.79
CA ARG A 276 11.86 -15.04 21.41
C ARG A 276 10.34 -14.92 21.35
N VAL A 277 9.85 -14.17 20.38
CA VAL A 277 8.42 -13.98 20.09
C VAL A 277 8.13 -14.66 18.76
N SER A 278 6.94 -15.26 18.63
CA SER A 278 6.54 -15.81 17.35
C SER A 278 6.33 -14.70 16.34
N ALA A 279 6.95 -14.81 15.18
CA ALA A 279 6.71 -13.92 14.03
C ALA A 279 5.69 -14.52 13.05
N THR A 280 4.98 -15.58 13.43
CA THR A 280 3.96 -16.19 12.58
C THR A 280 2.85 -15.19 12.29
N GLY A 281 2.54 -14.97 11.00
CA GLY A 281 1.53 -14.01 10.58
C GLY A 281 1.97 -12.54 10.66
N VAL A 282 3.26 -12.26 10.92
CA VAL A 282 3.81 -10.91 10.80
C VAL A 282 4.28 -10.71 9.36
N GLU A 283 3.49 -9.96 8.58
CA GLU A 283 3.90 -9.49 7.27
C GLU A 283 4.62 -8.14 7.40
N GLY A 284 5.88 -8.08 6.97
CA GLY A 284 6.72 -6.88 7.08
C GLY A 284 7.43 -6.72 8.44
N ILE A 285 7.53 -5.48 8.92
CA ILE A 285 8.20 -5.17 10.20
C ILE A 285 7.21 -5.28 11.35
N TYR A 286 7.56 -6.07 12.35
CA TYR A 286 6.83 -6.17 13.60
C TYR A 286 6.79 -4.83 14.31
N MET A 287 5.60 -4.40 14.70
CA MET A 287 5.37 -3.40 15.74
C MET A 287 4.62 -4.10 16.88
N PRO A 288 5.10 -4.05 18.13
CA PRO A 288 4.39 -4.67 19.23
C PRO A 288 3.05 -4.00 19.45
N SER A 289 1.99 -4.79 19.66
CA SER A 289 0.71 -4.33 20.17
C SER A 289 0.60 -4.65 21.65
N PHE A 290 -0.03 -3.76 22.41
CA PHE A 290 -0.41 -4.01 23.80
C PHE A 290 -1.92 -4.21 23.82
N SER A 291 -2.38 -5.32 24.40
CA SER A 291 -3.80 -5.63 24.52
C SER A 291 -4.27 -5.46 25.95
N VAL A 292 -5.53 -5.06 26.07
CA VAL A 292 -6.18 -4.84 27.35
C VAL A 292 -7.01 -6.06 27.64
N GLY A 293 -6.43 -6.92 28.47
CA GLY A 293 -7.10 -8.09 28.96
C GLY A 293 -6.54 -8.42 30.33
N VAL A 294 -7.45 -8.74 31.25
CA VAL A 294 -7.17 -9.47 32.48
C VAL A 294 -6.65 -10.86 32.09
N VAL A 295 -5.45 -10.92 31.52
CA VAL A 295 -4.75 -12.16 31.20
C VAL A 295 -3.76 -12.34 32.33
N LYS A 296 -3.99 -13.39 33.14
CA LYS A 296 -3.02 -13.86 34.13
C LYS A 296 -1.63 -13.98 33.46
N PRO A 297 -0.52 -13.79 34.18
CA PRO A 297 0.79 -13.33 33.66
C PRO A 297 1.57 -14.28 32.71
N THR A 298 0.89 -15.12 31.94
CA THR A 298 1.51 -16.20 31.17
C THR A 298 1.31 -16.12 29.67
N VAL A 299 0.48 -15.21 29.14
CA VAL A 299 0.25 -15.13 27.68
C VAL A 299 0.17 -13.68 27.20
N LEU A 300 1.25 -13.19 26.58
CA LEU A 300 1.21 -12.04 25.68
C LEU A 300 0.39 -12.44 24.46
N ALA A 301 -0.83 -11.94 24.35
CA ALA A 301 -1.70 -12.21 23.22
C ALA A 301 -1.16 -11.52 21.97
N VAL A 302 -0.75 -12.34 21.00
CA VAL A 302 -0.49 -11.98 19.61
C VAL A 302 -1.84 -11.63 18.98
N SER A 303 -2.11 -10.34 18.73
CA SER A 303 -3.26 -9.92 17.93
C SER A 303 -2.78 -9.69 16.48
N GLY A 304 -3.05 -10.68 15.63
CA GLY A 304 -2.71 -10.69 14.21
C GLY A 304 -3.56 -9.76 13.34
N GLY A 305 -3.08 -9.58 12.11
CA GLY A 305 -3.77 -8.88 11.03
C GLY A 305 -5.10 -9.55 10.66
N GLY A 306 -6.01 -8.73 10.13
CA GLY A 306 -7.34 -9.15 9.73
C GLY A 306 -7.32 -10.22 8.64
N GLY A 307 -8.04 -11.31 8.91
CA GLY A 307 -8.35 -12.36 7.95
C GLY A 307 -9.82 -12.75 8.09
N VAL A 308 -10.55 -12.59 6.99
CA VAL A 308 -11.98 -12.91 6.81
C VAL A 308 -12.27 -14.35 7.25
N THR A 309 -13.15 -14.54 8.24
CA THR A 309 -13.72 -15.86 8.54
C THR A 309 -15.01 -16.05 7.76
N GLY A 310 -14.94 -16.87 6.71
CA GLY A 310 -16.10 -17.48 6.08
C GLY A 310 -16.81 -18.39 7.08
N GLY A 311 -18.08 -18.06 7.36
CA GLY A 311 -18.95 -18.86 8.21
C GLY A 311 -19.61 -19.98 7.40
N GLY A 312 -19.32 -21.22 7.77
CA GLY A 312 -20.03 -22.39 7.29
C GLY A 312 -20.01 -23.49 8.35
N THR A 313 -21.06 -23.57 9.16
CA THR A 313 -21.45 -24.80 9.86
C THR A 313 -22.98 -24.84 9.95
N GLY A 314 -23.58 -25.84 9.31
CA GLY A 314 -24.95 -26.24 9.61
C GLY A 314 -25.02 -27.09 10.87
N ALA A 315 -26.17 -27.04 11.55
CA ALA A 315 -26.86 -28.16 12.20
C ALA A 315 -27.99 -27.61 13.09
N ALA A 316 -29.18 -27.52 12.52
CA ALA A 316 -30.49 -27.86 13.11
C ALA A 316 -31.53 -27.82 11.99
#